data_AF-A0A7V9E9Z0-F1
#
_entry.id   AF-A0A7V9E9Z0-F1
#
_cell.length_a   1.000
_cell.length_b   1.000
_cell.length_c   1.000
_cell.angle_alpha   90.00
_cell.angle_beta   90.00
_cell.angle_gamma   90.00
#
_symmetry.space_group_name_H-M   'P 1'
#
loop_
_entity.id
_entity.type
_entity.pdbx_description
1 polymer ?
#
loop_
_entity_poly.entity_id
_entity_poly.type
_entity_poly.pdbx_seq_one_letter_code
_entity_poly.pdbx_strand_id
1 'polypeptide(L)'
;SFLGGAGVEVFDIGWSTALQEQIPLEVLSRVSSYDALGSFIAIPIGQLLAGPLARAFGERDVAIAGAVVYFVCVALALASRSVRNLERLPAGAAPPT
;
A
#
# COMPACT_ATOMS: atom_id res chain seq x y z
N SER A 1 10.99 -0.35 -15.89
CA SER A 1 11.12 1.02 -15.36
C SER A 1 11.85 1.00 -14.03
N PHE A 2 13.11 1.43 -13.99
CA PHE A 2 13.95 1.44 -12.77
C PHE A 2 13.32 2.29 -11.64
N LEU A 3 12.83 3.49 -11.97
CA LEU A 3 12.20 4.38 -10.99
C LEU A 3 10.93 3.79 -10.38
N GLY A 4 10.11 3.09 -11.19
CA GLY A 4 8.92 2.41 -10.69
C GLY A 4 9.27 1.31 -9.69
N GLY A 5 10.28 0.47 -10.02
CA GLY A 5 10.76 -0.57 -9.10
C GLY A 5 11.36 0.00 -7.82
N ALA A 6 12.21 1.03 -7.94
CA ALA A 6 12.79 1.71 -6.78
C ALA A 6 11.72 2.33 -5.86
N GLY A 7 10.68 2.94 -6.43
CA GLY A 7 9.57 3.50 -5.66
C GLY A 7 8.76 2.43 -4.90
N VAL A 8 8.50 1.28 -5.54
CA VAL A 8 7.81 0.15 -4.90
C VAL A 8 8.63 -0.39 -3.73
N GLU A 9 9.94 -0.58 -3.91
CA GLU A 9 10.83 -1.10 -2.86
C GLU A 9 10.90 -0.15 -1.65
N VAL A 10 11.04 1.16 -1.89
CA VAL A 10 11.03 2.16 -0.83
C VAL A 10 9.72 2.14 -0.05
N PHE A 11 8.58 2.00 -0.75
CA PHE A 11 7.27 1.87 -0.11
C PHE A 11 7.17 0.59 0.74
N ASP A 12 7.59 -0.55 0.20
CA ASP A 12 7.49 -1.85 0.87
C ASP A 12 8.29 -1.89 2.19
N ILE A 13 9.54 -1.41 2.16
CA ILE A 13 10.39 -1.30 3.36
C ILE A 13 9.74 -0.40 4.41
N GLY A 14 9.21 0.75 3.97
CA GLY A 14 8.54 1.71 4.84
C GLY A 14 7.28 1.13 5.48
N TRP A 15 6.45 0.43 4.69
CA TRP A 15 5.24 -0.24 5.15
C TRP A 15 5.53 -1.34 6.16
N SER A 16 6.51 -2.20 5.87
CA SER A 16 6.92 -3.28 6.78
C SER A 16 7.43 -2.76 8.11
N THR A 17 8.25 -1.70 8.09
CA THR A 17 8.76 -1.05 9.31
C THR A 17 7.63 -0.41 10.11
N ALA A 18 6.73 0.32 9.44
CA ALA A 18 5.58 0.94 10.10
C ALA A 18 4.66 -0.10 10.76
N LEU A 19 4.37 -1.22 10.08
CA LEU A 19 3.57 -2.30 10.66
C LEU A 19 4.24 -2.88 11.91
N GLN A 20 5.56 -3.11 11.87
CA GLN A 20 6.29 -3.66 13.01
C GLN A 20 6.38 -2.70 14.21
N GLU A 21 6.54 -1.39 13.97
CA GLU A 21 6.66 -0.40 15.05
C GLU A 21 5.30 0.03 15.63
N GLN A 22 4.25 0.10 14.81
CA GLN A 22 2.99 0.74 15.18
C GLN A 22 1.89 -0.24 15.57
N ILE A 23 2.00 -1.53 15.19
CA ILE A 23 0.96 -2.53 15.45
C ILE A 23 1.41 -3.46 16.60
N PRO A 24 0.57 -3.63 17.65
CA PRO A 24 0.88 -4.56 18.74
C PRO A 24 1.11 -5.99 18.24
N LEU A 25 2.06 -6.68 18.85
CA LEU A 25 2.52 -8.00 18.42
C LEU A 25 1.38 -9.03 18.39
N GLU A 26 0.44 -8.95 19.35
CA GLU A 26 -0.71 -9.84 19.46
C GLU A 26 -1.70 -9.76 18.29
N VAL A 27 -1.71 -8.66 17.53
CA VAL A 27 -2.61 -8.48 16.38
C VAL A 27 -1.86 -8.34 15.06
N LEU A 28 -0.54 -8.18 15.08
CA LEU A 28 0.31 -8.01 13.89
C LEU A 28 0.08 -9.10 12.84
N SER A 29 0.07 -10.36 13.24
CA SER A 29 -0.14 -11.49 12.32
C SER A 29 -1.50 -11.42 11.62
N ARG A 30 -2.55 -11.01 12.34
CA ARG A 30 -3.90 -10.88 11.78
C ARG A 30 -3.99 -9.70 10.82
N VAL A 31 -3.41 -8.55 11.19
CA VAL A 31 -3.37 -7.35 10.33
C VAL A 31 -2.60 -7.62 9.05
N SER A 32 -1.41 -8.21 9.13
CA SER A 32 -0.60 -8.57 7.96
C SER A 32 -1.29 -9.59 7.06
N SER A 33 -1.99 -10.57 7.64
CA SER A 33 -2.77 -11.54 6.85
C SER A 33 -3.90 -10.89 6.06
N TYR A 34 -4.58 -9.89 6.63
CA TYR A 34 -5.63 -9.16 5.91
C TYR A 34 -5.07 -8.28 4.79
N ASP A 35 -3.93 -7.62 5.03
CA ASP A 35 -3.23 -6.81 4.02
C ASP A 35 -2.77 -7.66 2.82
N ALA A 36 -2.13 -8.80 3.10
CA ALA A 36 -1.69 -9.74 2.08
C ALA A 36 -2.86 -10.35 1.31
N LEU A 37 -3.93 -10.75 2.01
CA LEU A 37 -5.14 -11.29 1.38
C LEU A 37 -5.78 -10.26 0.44
N GLY A 38 -5.91 -9.01 0.89
CA GLY A 38 -6.44 -7.92 0.06
C GLY A 38 -5.61 -7.71 -1.20
N SER A 39 -4.28 -7.68 -1.05
CA SER A 39 -3.34 -7.55 -2.17
C SER A 39 -3.46 -8.72 -3.17
N PHE A 40 -3.54 -9.95 -2.68
CA PHE A 40 -3.66 -11.12 -3.54
C PHE A 40 -5.00 -11.22 -4.25
N ILE A 41 -6.09 -10.74 -3.65
CA ILE A 41 -7.41 -10.68 -4.29
C ILE A 41 -7.45 -9.57 -5.36
N ALA A 42 -6.77 -8.44 -5.14
CA ALA A 42 -6.75 -7.34 -6.09
C ALA A 42 -6.10 -7.72 -7.43
N ILE A 43 -5.07 -8.58 -7.43
CA ILE A 43 -4.37 -9.03 -8.64
C ILE A 43 -5.31 -9.70 -9.66
N PRO A 44 -6.00 -10.81 -9.34
CA PRO A 44 -6.89 -11.49 -10.29
C PRO A 44 -8.07 -10.60 -10.68
N ILE A 45 -8.59 -9.76 -9.78
CA ILE A 45 -9.65 -8.80 -10.12
C ILE A 45 -9.17 -7.81 -11.19
N GLY A 46 -7.98 -7.22 -11.00
CA GLY A 46 -7.38 -6.32 -11.98
C GLY A 46 -7.16 -7.01 -13.33
N GLN A 47 -6.66 -8.24 -13.32
CA GLN A 47 -6.46 -9.05 -14.53
C GLN A 47 -7.78 -9.34 -15.26
N LEU A 48 -8.84 -9.71 -14.53
CA LEU A 48 -10.16 -9.97 -15.09
C LEU A 48 -10.81 -8.72 -15.70
N LEU A 49 -10.62 -7.56 -15.08
CA LEU A 49 -11.20 -6.29 -15.53
C LEU A 49 -10.41 -5.65 -16.68
N ALA A 50 -9.09 -5.82 -16.73
CA ALA A 50 -8.23 -5.15 -17.71
C ALA A 50 -8.67 -5.40 -19.16
N GLY A 51 -8.96 -6.65 -19.53
CA GLY A 51 -9.37 -7.02 -20.89
C GLY A 51 -10.70 -6.38 -21.33
N PRO A 52 -11.81 -6.59 -20.61
CA PRO A 52 -13.09 -5.96 -20.90
C PRO A 52 -13.02 -4.44 -20.93
N LEU A 53 -12.33 -3.82 -19.97
CA LEU A 53 -12.18 -2.36 -19.91
C LEU A 53 -11.38 -1.84 -21.12
N ALA A 54 -10.28 -2.50 -21.49
CA ALA A 54 -9.49 -2.10 -22.65
C ALA A 54 -10.27 -2.22 -23.96
N ARG A 55 -11.15 -3.22 -24.12
CA ARG A 55 -12.03 -3.33 -25.30
C ARG A 55 -13.13 -2.28 -25.34
N ALA A 56 -13.67 -1.91 -24.19
CA ALA A 56 -14.77 -0.95 -24.11
C ALA A 56 -14.30 0.52 -24.22
N PHE A 57 -13.16 0.85 -23.63
CA PHE A 57 -12.68 2.24 -23.49
C PHE A 57 -11.33 2.51 -24.17
N GLY A 58 -10.63 1.48 -24.64
CA GLY A 58 -9.28 1.59 -25.21
C GLY A 58 -8.17 1.47 -24.17
N GLU A 59 -7.05 0.88 -24.57
CA GLU A 59 -5.91 0.59 -23.67
C GLU A 59 -5.32 1.84 -23.03
N ARG A 60 -5.14 2.92 -23.80
CA ARG A 60 -4.54 4.17 -23.33
C ARG A 60 -5.38 4.82 -22.23
N ASP A 61 -6.69 4.92 -22.45
CA ASP A 61 -7.58 5.62 -21.52
C ASP A 61 -7.76 4.82 -20.23
N VAL A 62 -7.80 3.49 -20.32
CA VAL A 62 -7.79 2.59 -19.15
C VAL A 62 -6.48 2.70 -18.36
N ALA A 63 -5.34 2.78 -19.04
CA ALA A 63 -4.05 2.96 -18.37
C ALA A 63 -3.96 4.30 -17.64
N ILE A 64 -4.42 5.40 -18.27
CA ILE A 64 -4.47 6.73 -17.64
C ILE A 64 -5.44 6.71 -16.46
N ALA A 65 -6.63 6.12 -16.60
CA ALA A 65 -7.59 6.00 -15.51
C ALA A 65 -7.00 5.23 -14.32
N GLY A 66 -6.29 4.13 -14.56
CA GLY A 66 -5.57 3.38 -13.52
C GLY A 66 -4.51 4.23 -12.81
N ALA A 67 -3.74 5.01 -13.57
CA ALA A 67 -2.75 5.94 -13.00
C ALA A 67 -3.39 7.03 -12.14
N VAL A 68 -4.54 7.59 -12.58
CA VAL A 68 -5.31 8.58 -11.81
C VAL A 68 -5.84 7.96 -10.52
N VAL A 69 -6.44 6.76 -10.58
CA VAL A 69 -6.94 6.06 -9.40
C VAL A 69 -5.81 5.80 -8.40
N TYR A 70 -4.66 5.32 -8.87
CA TYR A 70 -3.48 5.12 -8.03
C TYR A 70 -3.03 6.43 -7.35
N PHE A 71 -2.93 7.52 -8.12
CA PHE A 71 -2.54 8.82 -7.56
C PHE A 71 -3.54 9.33 -6.52
N VAL A 72 -4.84 9.13 -6.76
CA VAL A 72 -5.89 9.47 -5.78
C VAL A 72 -5.73 8.65 -4.50
N CYS A 73 -5.47 7.34 -4.58
CA CYS A 73 -5.22 6.51 -3.40
C CYS A 73 -4.02 7.02 -2.59
N VAL A 74 -2.91 7.35 -3.26
CA VAL A 74 -1.73 7.93 -2.60
C VAL A 74 -2.06 9.28 -1.96
N ALA A 75 -2.77 10.16 -2.68
CA ALA A 75 -3.16 11.47 -2.15
C ALA A 75 -4.08 11.35 -0.93
N LEU A 76 -5.01 10.40 -0.93
CA LEU A 76 -5.89 10.12 0.21
C LEU A 76 -5.12 9.57 1.41
N ALA A 77 -4.17 8.65 1.18
CA ALA A 77 -3.29 8.16 2.23
C ALA A 77 -2.47 9.31 2.85
N LEU A 78 -1.88 10.17 2.02
CA LEU A 78 -1.14 11.36 2.46
C LEU A 78 -2.02 12.45 3.07
N ALA A 79 -3.32 12.49 2.78
CA ALA A 79 -4.23 13.42 3.43
C ALA A 79 -4.51 13.02 4.90
N SER A 80 -4.31 11.75 5.26
CA SER A 80 -4.44 11.28 6.63
C SER A 80 -3.33 11.87 7.52
N ARG A 81 -3.73 12.60 8.57
CA ARG A 81 -2.78 13.14 9.56
C ARG A 81 -1.95 12.05 10.22
N SER A 82 -2.53 10.88 10.47
CA SER A 82 -1.81 9.74 11.08
C SER A 82 -0.69 9.22 10.19
N VAL A 83 -0.87 9.26 8.86
CA VAL A 83 0.18 8.88 7.91
C VAL A 83 1.24 9.99 7.79
N ARG A 84 0.82 11.25 7.78
CA ARG A 84 1.75 12.40 7.68
C ARG A 84 2.65 12.60 8.88
N ASN A 85 2.12 12.35 10.08
CA ASN A 85 2.81 12.51 11.34
C ASN A 85 3.25 11.13 11.88
N LEU A 86 3.45 10.16 10.99
CA LEU A 86 3.93 8.85 11.39
C LEU A 86 5.37 9.00 11.90
N GLU A 87 5.53 8.88 13.21
CA GLU A 87 6.82 8.99 13.88
C GLU A 87 7.37 7.59 14.15
N ARG A 88 8.69 7.44 14.01
CA ARG A 88 9.35 6.21 14.43
C ARG A 88 9.28 6.09 15.94
N LEU A 89 8.95 4.91 16.45
CA LEU A 89 9.01 4.70 17.89
C LEU A 89 10.48 4.71 18.34
N PRO A 90 10.82 5.37 19.46
CA PRO A 90 12.18 5.34 19.98
C PRO A 90 12.64 3.90 20.20
N ALA A 91 13.75 3.53 19.59
CA ALA A 91 14.37 2.22 19.82
C ALA A 91 14.82 2.13 21.29
N GLY A 92 14.06 1.41 22.13
CA GLY A 92 14.48 1.03 23.48
C GLY A 92 13.97 1.90 24.64
N ALA A 93 12.69 2.31 24.67
CA ALA A 93 12.08 2.68 25.95
C ALA A 93 12.04 1.44 26.87
N ALA A 94 12.93 1.39 27.86
CA ALA A 94 13.03 0.30 28.81
C ALA A 94 11.69 0.06 29.55
N PRO A 95 11.39 -1.19 29.95
CA PRO A 95 10.18 -1.49 30.72
C PRO A 95 10.17 -0.70 32.04
N PRO A 96 9.03 -0.11 32.46
CA PRO A 96 8.92 0.38 33.83
C PRO A 96 9.05 -0.79 34.80
N THR A 97 9.97 -0.65 35.76
CA THR A 97 10.23 -1.58 36.87
C THR A 97 9.05 -1.73 37.80
#